data_AF-A0AAD9FGR8-F1
#
_entry.id   AF-A0AAD9FGR8-F1
#
_cell.length_a   1.000
_cell.length_b   1.000
_cell.length_c   1.000
_cell.angle_alpha   90.00
_cell.angle_beta   90.00
_cell.angle_gamma   90.00
#
_symmetry.space_group_name_H-M   'P 1'
#
loop_
_entity.id
_entity.type
_entity.pdbx_description
1 polymer ?
#
loop_
_entity_poly.entity_id
_entity_poly.type
_entity_poly.pdbx_seq_one_letter_code
_entity_poly.pdbx_strand_id
1 'polypeptide(L)'
;MRRLALILLPCAVAVLVHLWLAQRPSSSPLDNNTHSDESLPFYEVLVGVLSARHHYELRQAIRQTWLGYIRDHPHFQLRVGVKFIVGEHGCPIPEEDREDPYSCSLLNFTKPVVGPDAEIEIVKVSDPSLLAPSDVSAIALDFKVLHPVVITRLGVFPSGTQPELQSNVTVKLLQLDQEEAVVTARFSAISTGTVVSGVWYKPVEQFILPKGFEGTLLNDGGGVLKISSIAEGLLPHRSALGFPGLAGGFTFTIYDEDGLSGLLRGRPARMERHASRLREEDAALQQESLRHGDMVFVDVVDTYRNVPSKLLQFYKWSVGNADFNLLLKTDDDCYIDVDSVLMKIDHKGLKRSNFWWGNFRQSWAVDRIGKWQELEYPSPAYPAFACGSGYVVSRDLVQWLASNADKLKAYQGEDVSMGIWMAAAGPQKYQDPGWLCEKECYLDMLSSPQHTAEELHTLWDRKRACGDPCGCPWGH
;
A
#
# COMPACT_ATOMS: atom_id res chain seq x y z
N MET A 1 -27.79 -16.10 -68.91
CA MET A 1 -26.56 -15.57 -68.28
C MET A 1 -26.90 -14.46 -67.27
N ARG A 2 -27.18 -14.77 -65.99
CA ARG A 2 -27.49 -13.73 -64.97
C ARG A 2 -27.31 -14.18 -63.50
N ARG A 3 -26.50 -15.23 -63.22
CA ARG A 3 -26.28 -15.79 -61.86
C ARG A 3 -24.82 -16.08 -61.46
N LEU A 4 -23.83 -15.48 -62.15
CA LEU A 4 -22.41 -15.52 -61.68
C LEU A 4 -21.92 -14.19 -61.08
N ALA A 5 -22.49 -13.04 -61.48
CA ALA A 5 -21.99 -11.72 -61.08
C ALA A 5 -22.09 -11.42 -59.57
N LEU A 6 -23.03 -12.05 -58.85
CA LEU A 6 -23.28 -11.79 -57.42
C LEU A 6 -22.29 -12.47 -56.46
N ILE A 7 -21.51 -13.45 -56.93
CA ILE A 7 -20.54 -14.20 -56.10
C ILE A 7 -19.13 -13.58 -56.19
N LEU A 8 -18.82 -12.87 -57.28
CA LEU A 8 -17.51 -12.25 -57.49
C LEU A 8 -17.34 -10.89 -56.77
N LEU A 9 -18.45 -10.19 -56.48
CA LEU A 9 -18.41 -8.88 -55.79
C LEU A 9 -17.75 -8.94 -54.41
N PRO A 10 -18.14 -9.85 -53.48
CA PRO A 10 -17.55 -9.91 -52.15
C PRO A 10 -16.04 -10.22 -52.18
N CYS A 11 -15.62 -11.14 -53.06
CA CYS A 11 -14.21 -11.49 -53.21
C CYS A 11 -13.38 -10.33 -53.78
N ALA A 12 -13.90 -9.60 -54.77
CA ALA A 12 -13.23 -8.42 -55.31
C ALA A 12 -13.07 -7.31 -54.26
N VAL A 13 -14.11 -7.05 -53.45
CA VAL A 13 -14.04 -6.08 -52.36
C VAL A 13 -13.05 -6.52 -51.27
N ALA A 14 -13.04 -7.79 -50.88
CA ALA A 14 -12.08 -8.31 -49.89
C ALA A 14 -10.62 -8.17 -50.36
N VAL A 15 -10.33 -8.49 -51.63
CA VAL A 15 -8.99 -8.33 -52.22
C VAL A 15 -8.59 -6.86 -52.29
N LEU A 16 -9.50 -5.95 -52.68
CA LEU A 16 -9.23 -4.51 -52.71
C LEU A 16 -9.00 -3.93 -51.32
N VAL A 17 -9.73 -4.37 -50.30
CA VAL A 17 -9.52 -3.95 -48.90
C VAL A 17 -8.18 -4.46 -48.35
N HIS A 18 -7.80 -5.72 -48.64
CA HIS A 18 -6.48 -6.24 -48.25
C HIS A 18 -5.34 -5.50 -48.95
N LEU A 19 -5.45 -5.21 -50.26
CA LEU A 19 -4.45 -4.43 -50.99
C LEU A 19 -4.36 -2.98 -50.48
N TRP A 20 -5.49 -2.34 -50.15
CA TRP A 20 -5.49 -0.99 -49.58
C TRP A 20 -4.88 -0.93 -48.19
N LEU A 21 -5.12 -1.94 -47.34
CA LEU A 21 -4.46 -2.06 -46.04
C LEU A 21 -2.95 -2.32 -46.19
N ALA A 22 -2.54 -3.14 -47.15
CA ALA A 22 -1.13 -3.42 -47.45
C ALA A 22 -0.37 -2.27 -48.14
N GLN A 23 -1.08 -1.25 -48.65
CA GLN A 23 -0.50 -0.09 -49.34
C GLN A 23 -0.57 1.22 -48.53
N ARG A 24 -1.01 1.18 -47.27
CA ARG A 24 -0.87 2.33 -46.37
C ARG A 24 0.62 2.56 -46.01
N PRO A 25 1.21 3.73 -46.28
CA PRO A 25 2.48 4.09 -45.67
C PRO A 25 2.30 4.19 -44.16
N SER A 26 3.11 3.46 -43.38
CA SER A 26 3.17 3.67 -41.94
C SER A 26 3.88 4.99 -41.67
N SER A 27 3.13 6.08 -41.46
CA SER A 27 3.65 7.35 -40.96
C SER A 27 3.90 7.29 -39.44
N SER A 28 4.61 6.26 -39.01
CA SER A 28 5.28 6.17 -37.71
C SER A 28 6.62 6.91 -37.82
N PRO A 29 7.07 7.65 -36.79
CA PRO A 29 8.44 8.15 -36.75
C PRO A 29 9.44 7.01 -36.94
N LEU A 30 10.42 7.20 -37.82
CA LEU A 30 11.57 6.31 -37.92
C LEU A 30 12.55 6.67 -36.79
N ASP A 31 12.28 6.15 -35.60
CA ASP A 31 13.30 6.08 -34.56
C ASP A 31 14.39 5.11 -35.02
N ASN A 32 15.41 5.70 -35.66
CA ASN A 32 16.65 5.04 -36.07
C ASN A 32 17.53 4.73 -34.84
N ASN A 33 16.93 4.12 -33.81
CA ASN A 33 17.70 3.41 -32.79
C ASN A 33 18.27 2.15 -33.44
N THR A 34 19.50 2.29 -33.93
CA THR A 34 20.42 1.17 -34.08
C THR A 34 20.57 0.53 -32.70
N HIS A 35 19.78 -0.50 -32.42
CA HIS A 35 20.11 -1.44 -31.35
C HIS A 35 21.48 -2.03 -31.67
N SER A 36 22.49 -1.58 -30.94
CA SER A 36 23.73 -2.31 -30.79
C SER A 36 23.39 -3.71 -30.26
N ASP A 37 24.03 -4.73 -30.82
CA ASP A 37 23.95 -6.11 -30.30
C ASP A 37 24.86 -6.23 -29.07
N GLU A 38 24.68 -5.31 -28.11
CA GLU A 38 25.37 -5.29 -26.83
C GLU A 38 24.68 -6.27 -25.90
N SER A 39 25.37 -7.36 -25.60
CA SER A 39 24.93 -8.35 -24.62
C SER A 39 24.63 -7.68 -23.28
N LEU A 40 23.43 -7.92 -22.74
CA LEU A 40 23.02 -7.41 -21.43
C LEU A 40 24.05 -7.75 -20.35
N PRO A 41 24.29 -6.88 -19.36
CA PRO A 41 25.18 -7.18 -18.25
C PRO A 41 24.65 -8.39 -17.47
N PHE A 42 25.50 -9.42 -17.35
CA PHE A 42 25.18 -10.64 -16.63
C PHE A 42 25.59 -10.51 -15.14
N TYR A 43 24.69 -10.93 -14.25
CA TYR A 43 24.94 -11.05 -12.82
C TYR A 43 24.54 -12.44 -12.32
N GLU A 44 25.24 -12.98 -11.34
CA GLU A 44 24.75 -14.18 -10.66
C GLU A 44 23.59 -13.83 -9.72
N VAL A 45 23.71 -12.72 -9.00
CA VAL A 45 22.65 -12.13 -8.17
C VAL A 45 22.48 -10.65 -8.55
N LEU A 46 21.27 -10.25 -8.88
CA LEU A 46 20.89 -8.85 -9.03
C LEU A 46 20.16 -8.38 -7.77
N VAL A 47 20.76 -7.47 -7.01
CA VAL A 47 20.17 -6.87 -5.81
C VAL A 47 19.35 -5.64 -6.20
N GLY A 48 18.05 -5.68 -5.93
CA GLY A 48 17.16 -4.51 -5.95
C GLY A 48 16.95 -3.97 -4.55
N VAL A 49 17.41 -2.74 -4.31
CA VAL A 49 17.24 -2.03 -3.03
C VAL A 49 16.10 -1.02 -3.19
N LEU A 50 14.93 -1.26 -2.60
CA LEU A 50 13.85 -0.26 -2.60
C LEU A 50 14.27 0.92 -1.74
N SER A 51 14.27 2.13 -2.32
CA SER A 51 14.75 3.35 -1.66
C SER A 51 13.83 4.52 -1.93
N ALA A 52 13.38 5.23 -0.90
CA ALA A 52 12.54 6.43 -1.10
C ALA A 52 13.40 7.60 -1.62
N ARG A 53 12.83 8.44 -2.48
CA ARG A 53 13.51 9.58 -3.12
C ARG A 53 14.44 10.37 -2.18
N HIS A 54 13.95 10.81 -1.03
CA HIS A 54 14.71 11.58 -0.02
C HIS A 54 15.71 10.77 0.85
N HIS A 55 15.77 9.44 0.75
CA HIS A 55 16.68 8.57 1.53
C HIS A 55 18.16 8.60 1.04
N TYR A 56 18.69 9.76 0.67
CA TYR A 56 20.07 9.89 0.18
C TYR A 56 21.11 9.30 1.17
N GLU A 57 20.97 9.58 2.47
CA GLU A 57 21.92 9.11 3.49
C GLU A 57 21.91 7.58 3.68
N LEU A 58 20.75 6.92 3.54
CA LEU A 58 20.67 5.45 3.58
C LEU A 58 21.34 4.83 2.34
N ARG A 59 21.12 5.40 1.15
CA ARG A 59 21.83 4.99 -0.07
C ARG A 59 23.34 5.20 0.06
N GLN A 60 23.79 6.28 0.68
CA GLN A 60 25.21 6.51 0.96
C GLN A 60 25.78 5.53 2.00
N ALA A 61 25.06 5.25 3.08
CA ALA A 61 25.48 4.26 4.08
C ALA A 61 25.64 2.87 3.44
N ILE A 62 24.69 2.44 2.59
CA ILE A 62 24.82 1.19 1.83
C ILE A 62 26.06 1.22 0.92
N ARG A 63 26.25 2.28 0.11
CA ARG A 63 27.43 2.46 -0.76
C ARG A 63 28.76 2.44 -0.01
N GLN A 64 28.79 2.88 1.25
CA GLN A 64 29.98 2.93 2.10
C GLN A 64 30.17 1.68 2.97
N THR A 65 29.20 0.77 3.01
CA THR A 65 29.23 -0.48 3.78
C THR A 65 29.30 -1.70 2.83
N TRP A 66 28.25 -2.52 2.80
CA TRP A 66 28.26 -3.80 2.09
C TRP A 66 28.33 -3.66 0.56
N LEU A 67 27.77 -2.60 -0.03
CA LEU A 67 27.88 -2.35 -1.48
C LEU A 67 29.29 -1.87 -1.88
N GLY A 68 29.95 -1.08 -1.03
CA GLY A 68 31.35 -0.72 -1.25
C GLY A 68 32.25 -1.97 -1.25
N TYR A 69 32.07 -2.83 -0.25
CA TYR A 69 32.76 -4.11 -0.18
C TYR A 69 32.51 -5.01 -1.41
N ILE A 70 31.28 -5.15 -1.90
CA ILE A 70 31.00 -5.93 -3.13
C ILE A 70 31.79 -5.41 -4.34
N ARG A 71 31.89 -4.09 -4.48
CA ARG A 71 32.58 -3.43 -5.61
C ARG A 71 34.10 -3.64 -5.55
N ASP A 72 34.67 -3.62 -4.36
CA ASP A 72 36.12 -3.79 -4.16
C ASP A 72 36.54 -5.27 -4.07
N HIS A 73 35.61 -6.19 -3.73
CA HIS A 73 35.95 -7.59 -3.51
C HIS A 73 36.08 -8.37 -4.82
N PRO A 74 37.26 -8.97 -5.12
CA PRO A 74 37.58 -9.48 -6.45
C PRO A 74 36.68 -10.63 -6.93
N HIS A 75 36.06 -11.37 -5.99
CA HIS A 75 35.12 -12.44 -6.30
C HIS A 75 33.66 -11.98 -6.47
N PHE A 76 33.27 -10.77 -6.01
CA PHE A 76 31.87 -10.33 -6.03
C PHE A 76 31.59 -9.23 -7.05
N GLN A 77 32.57 -8.38 -7.36
CA GLN A 77 32.46 -7.30 -8.36
C GLN A 77 31.94 -7.75 -9.75
N LEU A 78 32.14 -9.03 -10.12
CA LEU A 78 31.62 -9.64 -11.36
C LEU A 78 30.45 -10.62 -11.14
N ARG A 79 30.08 -10.92 -9.89
CA ARG A 79 28.95 -11.82 -9.55
C ARG A 79 27.69 -11.06 -9.17
N VAL A 80 27.80 -9.87 -8.59
CA VAL A 80 26.67 -9.18 -7.97
C VAL A 80 26.45 -7.81 -8.60
N GLY A 81 25.28 -7.63 -9.23
CA GLY A 81 24.78 -6.32 -9.62
C GLY A 81 23.94 -5.74 -8.49
N VAL A 82 24.02 -4.42 -8.24
CA VAL A 82 23.20 -3.76 -7.22
C VAL A 82 22.60 -2.49 -7.79
N LYS A 83 21.28 -2.30 -7.59
CA LYS A 83 20.52 -1.14 -8.06
C LYS A 83 19.55 -0.63 -6.98
N PHE A 84 19.62 0.67 -6.70
CA PHE A 84 18.62 1.38 -5.92
C PHE A 84 17.40 1.69 -6.79
N ILE A 85 16.23 1.29 -6.33
CA ILE A 85 14.95 1.45 -7.02
C ILE A 85 14.26 2.69 -6.44
N VAL A 86 14.06 3.71 -7.27
CA VAL A 86 13.47 5.01 -6.87
C VAL A 86 12.29 5.34 -7.78
N GLY A 87 11.21 5.88 -7.23
CA GLY A 87 10.08 6.33 -8.05
C GLY A 87 10.43 7.60 -8.81
N GLU A 88 10.22 7.60 -10.13
CA GLU A 88 10.54 8.70 -11.03
C GLU A 88 9.83 10.00 -10.63
N HIS A 89 8.61 9.89 -10.11
CA HIS A 89 7.79 11.06 -9.74
C HIS A 89 7.68 11.19 -8.21
N GLY A 90 7.88 12.39 -7.69
CA GLY A 90 7.47 12.72 -6.32
C GLY A 90 5.97 13.00 -6.25
N CYS A 91 5.32 12.69 -5.13
CA CYS A 91 3.89 13.00 -4.95
C CYS A 91 3.66 14.52 -4.98
N PRO A 92 2.87 15.07 -5.91
CA PRO A 92 2.64 16.52 -6.03
C PRO A 92 1.81 17.15 -4.89
N ILE A 93 1.35 16.34 -3.93
CA ILE A 93 0.48 16.77 -2.82
C ILE A 93 1.30 16.85 -1.53
N PRO A 94 1.35 18.03 -0.86
CA PRO A 94 1.96 18.16 0.46
C PRO A 94 1.28 17.22 1.46
N GLU A 95 2.03 16.60 2.37
CA GLU A 95 1.51 15.60 3.33
C GLU A 95 0.34 16.11 4.18
N GLU A 96 0.42 17.37 4.61
CA GLU A 96 -0.64 18.10 5.31
C GLU A 96 -1.95 18.24 4.49
N ASP A 97 -1.87 18.18 3.16
CA ASP A 97 -2.99 18.17 2.21
C ASP A 97 -3.38 16.76 1.70
N ARG A 98 -2.78 15.67 2.22
CA ARG A 98 -3.17 14.29 1.87
C ARG A 98 -4.29 13.75 2.76
N GLU A 99 -5.06 12.79 2.24
CA GLU A 99 -6.05 12.02 3.01
C GLU A 99 -5.37 11.17 4.10
N ASP A 100 -4.26 10.53 3.75
CA ASP A 100 -3.38 9.77 4.65
C ASP A 100 -1.91 10.00 4.22
N PRO A 101 -0.92 9.84 5.12
CA PRO A 101 0.47 10.15 4.79
C PRO A 101 1.11 9.15 3.80
N TYR A 102 0.52 7.96 3.61
CA TYR A 102 1.12 6.84 2.89
C TYR A 102 0.76 6.81 1.40
N SER A 103 -0.33 7.47 0.99
CA SER A 103 -0.80 7.58 -0.40
C SER A 103 -0.38 8.91 -1.06
N CYS A 104 -0.93 9.19 -2.24
CA CYS A 104 -0.91 10.51 -2.89
C CYS A 104 -2.33 11.01 -3.19
N SER A 105 -3.31 10.71 -2.33
CA SER A 105 -4.70 11.18 -2.49
C SER A 105 -4.90 12.58 -1.89
N LEU A 106 -5.56 13.48 -2.63
CA LEU A 106 -5.86 14.83 -2.16
C LEU A 106 -6.96 14.82 -1.10
N LEU A 107 -6.74 15.51 0.02
CA LEU A 107 -7.74 15.78 1.06
C LEU A 107 -8.88 16.65 0.51
N ASN A 108 -9.87 16.00 -0.11
CA ASN A 108 -10.89 16.62 -0.94
C ASN A 108 -12.12 17.09 -0.14
N PHE A 109 -11.91 18.08 0.73
CA PHE A 109 -13.03 18.75 1.39
C PHE A 109 -13.76 19.69 0.44
N THR A 110 -15.07 19.49 0.31
CA THR A 110 -16.01 20.56 -0.06
C THR A 110 -15.95 21.68 0.99
N LYS A 111 -16.37 22.90 0.62
CA LYS A 111 -16.57 23.96 1.62
C LYS A 111 -17.53 23.47 2.73
N PRO A 112 -17.36 23.90 4.00
CA PRO A 112 -18.33 23.61 5.05
C PRO A 112 -19.71 24.14 4.66
N VAL A 113 -20.75 23.39 5.04
CA VAL A 113 -22.15 23.65 4.66
C VAL A 113 -22.96 23.90 5.93
N VAL A 114 -23.54 25.11 6.02
CA VAL A 114 -24.11 25.72 7.24
C VAL A 114 -23.01 26.18 8.22
N GLY A 115 -23.32 27.22 9.00
CA GLY A 115 -22.35 28.03 9.74
C GLY A 115 -21.93 27.50 11.13
N PRO A 116 -21.46 28.38 12.05
CA PRO A 116 -20.85 27.95 13.30
C PRO A 116 -21.79 27.09 14.15
N ASP A 117 -21.21 26.07 14.78
CA ASP A 117 -21.89 25.05 15.59
C ASP A 117 -22.98 24.23 14.86
N ALA A 118 -22.98 24.18 13.52
CA ALA A 118 -23.85 23.29 12.76
C ALA A 118 -23.53 21.81 13.02
N GLU A 119 -24.46 21.09 13.65
CA GLU A 119 -24.38 19.63 13.76
C GLU A 119 -24.56 18.96 12.38
N ILE A 120 -23.65 18.04 12.07
CA ILE A 120 -23.64 17.26 10.83
C ILE A 120 -24.03 15.81 11.16
N GLU A 121 -25.15 15.35 10.60
CA GLU A 121 -25.58 13.94 10.63
C GLU A 121 -24.76 13.11 9.63
N ILE A 122 -24.12 12.02 10.09
CA ILE A 122 -23.33 11.13 9.20
C ILE A 122 -24.20 10.21 8.31
N VAL A 123 -25.45 9.95 8.71
CA VAL A 123 -26.44 9.24 7.90
C VAL A 123 -27.74 10.05 7.86
N LYS A 124 -28.33 10.20 6.67
CA LYS A 124 -29.61 10.90 6.46
C LYS A 124 -30.58 10.00 5.72
N VAL A 125 -31.73 9.68 6.33
CA VAL A 125 -32.78 8.89 5.69
C VAL A 125 -33.78 9.84 5.03
N SER A 126 -33.63 10.03 3.72
CA SER A 126 -34.46 10.99 2.95
C SER A 126 -35.93 10.53 2.83
N ASP A 127 -36.17 9.22 2.85
CA ASP A 127 -37.51 8.63 2.94
C ASP A 127 -37.47 7.38 3.85
N PRO A 128 -37.94 7.47 5.10
CA PRO A 128 -37.98 6.33 6.02
C PRO A 128 -38.88 5.18 5.58
N SER A 129 -39.79 5.36 4.61
CA SER A 129 -40.62 4.28 4.09
C SER A 129 -39.86 3.30 3.18
N LEU A 130 -38.67 3.69 2.71
CA LEU A 130 -37.77 2.82 1.93
C LEU A 130 -36.91 1.89 2.82
N LEU A 131 -36.99 2.00 4.14
CA LEU A 131 -36.26 1.13 5.08
C LEU A 131 -36.92 -0.26 5.14
N ALA A 132 -36.51 -1.17 4.26
CA ALA A 132 -36.90 -2.57 4.30
C ALA A 132 -36.28 -3.29 5.52
N PRO A 133 -37.02 -4.18 6.21
CA PRO A 133 -36.43 -5.11 7.18
C PRO A 133 -35.36 -5.98 6.51
N SER A 134 -34.22 -6.13 7.18
CA SER A 134 -33.09 -6.95 6.73
C SER A 134 -32.88 -8.11 7.69
N ASP A 135 -32.74 -9.34 7.15
CA ASP A 135 -32.34 -10.52 7.93
C ASP A 135 -30.90 -10.40 8.49
N VAL A 136 -30.12 -9.47 7.95
CA VAL A 136 -28.79 -9.09 8.43
C VAL A 136 -28.88 -7.75 9.15
N SER A 137 -28.87 -7.77 10.49
CA SER A 137 -28.57 -6.58 11.30
C SER A 137 -27.20 -6.03 10.92
N ALA A 138 -27.11 -4.72 10.67
CA ALA A 138 -25.81 -4.04 10.67
C ALA A 138 -25.30 -4.00 12.13
N ILE A 139 -24.18 -4.66 12.46
CA ILE A 139 -23.70 -4.80 13.87
C ILE A 139 -22.27 -4.30 14.12
N ALA A 140 -21.33 -4.50 13.19
CA ALA A 140 -19.95 -3.98 13.27
C ALA A 140 -19.52 -3.46 11.90
N LEU A 141 -19.10 -2.20 11.82
CA LEU A 141 -19.03 -1.45 10.56
C LEU A 141 -18.44 -0.04 10.96
N ASP A 142 -17.47 0.53 10.23
CA ASP A 142 -16.31 1.30 10.78
C ASP A 142 -16.09 2.71 10.17
N PHE A 143 -15.37 3.66 10.82
CA PHE A 143 -15.06 5.01 10.28
C PHE A 143 -13.64 5.56 10.46
N LYS A 144 -13.28 6.59 9.67
CA LYS A 144 -11.99 7.31 9.68
C LYS A 144 -12.21 8.83 9.62
N VAL A 145 -11.56 9.57 10.50
CA VAL A 145 -11.66 11.04 10.61
C VAL A 145 -10.57 11.71 9.78
N LEU A 146 -10.95 12.62 8.88
CA LEU A 146 -10.02 13.27 7.93
C LEU A 146 -9.58 14.69 8.35
N HIS A 147 -10.35 15.34 9.23
CA HIS A 147 -10.03 16.58 9.97
C HIS A 147 -10.73 16.48 11.34
N PRO A 148 -10.18 17.02 12.44
CA PRO A 148 -10.77 16.82 13.76
C PRO A 148 -12.24 17.24 13.89
N VAL A 149 -13.02 16.44 14.62
CA VAL A 149 -14.46 16.65 14.84
C VAL A 149 -14.82 16.46 16.32
N VAL A 150 -15.83 17.18 16.80
CA VAL A 150 -16.40 16.97 18.13
C VAL A 150 -17.66 16.12 17.99
N ILE A 151 -17.68 14.94 18.60
CA ILE A 151 -18.91 14.13 18.67
C ILE A 151 -19.90 14.82 19.61
N THR A 152 -21.15 15.00 19.17
CA THR A 152 -22.20 15.63 19.98
C THR A 152 -23.31 14.66 20.37
N ARG A 153 -23.70 13.73 19.49
CA ARG A 153 -24.79 12.77 19.74
C ARG A 153 -24.51 11.42 19.08
N LEU A 154 -24.99 10.34 19.69
CA LEU A 154 -25.09 9.01 19.07
C LEU A 154 -26.56 8.73 18.72
N GLY A 155 -26.81 7.92 17.68
CA GLY A 155 -28.17 7.68 17.17
C GLY A 155 -28.55 6.20 17.06
N VAL A 156 -29.85 5.90 17.10
CA VAL A 156 -30.42 4.57 16.80
C VAL A 156 -31.54 4.64 15.77
N PHE A 157 -31.60 3.65 14.87
CA PHE A 157 -32.74 3.53 13.96
C PHE A 157 -33.96 2.95 14.71
N PRO A 158 -35.20 3.36 14.36
CA PRO A 158 -36.41 2.76 14.92
C PRO A 158 -36.57 1.29 14.49
N SER A 159 -37.15 0.46 15.36
CA SER A 159 -37.35 -0.96 15.11
C SER A 159 -38.63 -1.23 14.28
N GLY A 160 -38.53 -1.02 12.96
CA GLY A 160 -39.60 -1.32 12.01
C GLY A 160 -40.49 -0.11 11.68
N THR A 161 -41.72 -0.37 11.20
CA THR A 161 -42.62 0.64 10.63
C THR A 161 -43.37 1.50 11.67
N GLN A 162 -43.16 1.25 12.97
CA GLN A 162 -43.67 2.09 14.05
C GLN A 162 -42.49 2.66 14.86
N PRO A 163 -42.56 3.93 15.31
CA PRO A 163 -41.45 4.62 15.98
C PRO A 163 -41.35 4.22 17.47
N GLU A 164 -41.34 2.92 17.77
CA GLU A 164 -41.24 2.37 19.12
C GLU A 164 -39.96 1.56 19.30
N LEU A 165 -39.32 1.71 20.47
CA LEU A 165 -38.09 1.01 20.82
C LEU A 165 -38.43 -0.23 21.66
N GLN A 166 -38.45 -1.41 21.03
CA GLN A 166 -38.92 -2.66 21.64
C GLN A 166 -38.01 -3.22 22.75
N SER A 167 -36.77 -2.73 22.86
CA SER A 167 -35.76 -3.17 23.81
C SER A 167 -34.91 -2.00 24.32
N ASN A 168 -34.14 -2.22 25.39
CA ASN A 168 -33.09 -1.28 25.78
C ASN A 168 -31.89 -1.46 24.85
N VAL A 169 -31.32 -0.36 24.36
CA VAL A 169 -30.25 -0.35 23.36
C VAL A 169 -29.07 0.49 23.87
N THR A 170 -27.83 0.06 23.63
CA THR A 170 -26.62 0.81 24.06
C THR A 170 -25.68 1.02 22.90
N VAL A 171 -25.53 2.25 22.42
CA VAL A 171 -24.55 2.60 21.37
C VAL A 171 -23.25 3.04 22.04
N LYS A 172 -22.14 2.48 21.58
CA LYS A 172 -20.77 2.80 21.99
C LYS A 172 -20.01 3.28 20.76
N LEU A 173 -19.14 4.26 20.93
CA LEU A 173 -18.11 4.62 19.94
C LEU A 173 -16.78 4.13 20.50
N LEU A 174 -16.13 3.22 19.80
CA LEU A 174 -14.86 2.62 20.18
C LEU A 174 -13.76 3.08 19.22
N GLN A 175 -12.53 3.26 19.71
CA GLN A 175 -11.36 3.33 18.85
C GLN A 175 -11.01 1.89 18.43
N LEU A 176 -10.61 1.66 17.18
CA LEU A 176 -10.52 0.29 16.63
C LEU A 176 -9.39 -0.58 17.20
N ASP A 177 -8.49 0.02 17.99
CA ASP A 177 -7.40 -0.60 18.75
C ASP A 177 -7.68 -0.64 20.27
N GLN A 178 -8.89 -0.29 20.73
CA GLN A 178 -9.25 -0.20 22.15
C GLN A 178 -10.58 -0.94 22.47
N GLU A 179 -10.62 -1.61 23.62
CA GLU A 179 -11.84 -2.25 24.13
C GLU A 179 -12.76 -1.29 24.90
N GLU A 180 -12.27 -0.10 25.28
CA GLU A 180 -13.01 0.90 26.05
C GLU A 180 -13.70 1.95 25.15
N ALA A 181 -14.97 2.24 25.44
CA ALA A 181 -15.81 3.10 24.61
C ALA A 181 -15.56 4.59 24.90
N VAL A 182 -14.99 5.28 23.91
CA VAL A 182 -14.72 6.73 23.86
C VAL A 182 -15.95 7.56 24.24
N VAL A 183 -17.14 7.20 23.74
CA VAL A 183 -18.43 7.74 24.19
C VAL A 183 -19.51 6.66 24.16
N THR A 184 -20.53 6.77 25.03
CA THR A 184 -21.63 5.80 25.15
C THR A 184 -22.99 6.50 25.32
N ALA A 185 -24.02 6.03 24.62
CA ALA A 185 -25.41 6.45 24.78
C ALA A 185 -26.33 5.24 25.03
N ARG A 186 -27.25 5.35 26.00
CA ARG A 186 -28.23 4.30 26.32
C ARG A 186 -29.65 4.75 26.02
N PHE A 187 -30.41 3.92 25.34
CA PHE A 187 -31.78 4.15 24.86
C PHE A 187 -32.74 3.16 25.51
N SER A 188 -33.97 3.60 25.79
CA SER A 188 -35.05 2.78 26.35
C SER A 188 -36.41 3.35 25.98
N ALA A 189 -37.49 2.58 26.12
CA ALA A 189 -38.85 3.04 25.83
C ALA A 189 -39.28 4.30 26.62
N ILE A 190 -38.73 4.52 27.81
CA ILE A 190 -38.96 5.73 28.64
C ILE A 190 -37.95 6.87 28.37
N SER A 191 -36.97 6.63 27.52
CA SER A 191 -35.89 7.57 27.21
C SER A 191 -35.31 7.24 25.83
N THR A 192 -36.06 7.60 24.79
CA THR A 192 -35.71 7.34 23.38
C THR A 192 -34.82 8.44 22.77
N GLY A 193 -34.82 9.65 23.33
CA GLY A 193 -34.06 10.78 22.78
C GLY A 193 -34.89 11.64 21.83
N THR A 194 -34.25 12.30 20.88
CA THR A 194 -34.88 13.21 19.91
C THR A 194 -34.78 12.66 18.49
N VAL A 195 -35.91 12.57 17.77
CA VAL A 195 -35.89 12.16 16.35
C VAL A 195 -35.36 13.29 15.47
N VAL A 196 -34.35 13.00 14.65
CA VAL A 196 -33.84 13.86 13.57
C VAL A 196 -33.63 12.97 12.33
N SER A 197 -34.10 13.39 11.16
CA SER A 197 -33.91 12.66 9.88
C SER A 197 -34.26 11.15 9.91
N GLY A 198 -35.26 10.76 10.72
CA GLY A 198 -35.70 9.38 10.91
C GLY A 198 -34.91 8.56 11.94
N VAL A 199 -33.91 9.16 12.60
CA VAL A 199 -33.03 8.53 13.59
C VAL A 199 -33.28 9.12 14.98
N TRP A 200 -33.29 8.28 16.02
CA TRP A 200 -33.35 8.70 17.42
C TRP A 200 -31.97 9.05 17.95
N TYR A 201 -31.68 10.32 18.20
CA TYR A 201 -30.40 10.78 18.75
C TYR A 201 -30.44 11.07 20.25
N LYS A 202 -29.29 10.88 20.92
CA LYS A 202 -29.04 11.32 22.30
C LYS A 202 -27.70 12.04 22.42
N PRO A 203 -27.62 13.14 23.19
CA PRO A 203 -26.34 13.78 23.48
C PRO A 203 -25.43 12.84 24.25
N VAL A 204 -24.13 12.98 24.02
CA VAL A 204 -23.05 12.33 24.76
C VAL A 204 -22.08 13.38 25.30
N GLU A 205 -21.12 12.96 26.11
CA GLU A 205 -19.98 13.81 26.47
C GLU A 205 -19.21 14.21 25.20
N GLN A 206 -18.84 15.49 25.10
CA GLN A 206 -18.18 16.03 23.91
C GLN A 206 -16.74 15.55 23.85
N PHE A 207 -16.42 14.74 22.84
CA PHE A 207 -15.08 14.19 22.63
C PHE A 207 -14.53 14.61 21.26
N ILE A 208 -13.29 15.09 21.23
CA ILE A 208 -12.58 15.49 20.00
C ILE A 208 -11.91 14.27 19.39
N LEU A 209 -12.40 13.82 18.23
CA LEU A 209 -11.72 12.79 17.44
C LEU A 209 -10.68 13.45 16.52
N PRO A 210 -9.38 13.12 16.62
CA PRO A 210 -8.33 13.74 15.81
C PRO A 210 -8.31 13.26 14.35
N LYS A 211 -7.62 13.99 13.45
CA LYS A 211 -7.31 13.49 12.09
C LYS A 211 -6.55 12.16 12.20
N GLY A 212 -6.99 11.17 11.45
CA GLY A 212 -6.45 9.81 11.49
C GLY A 212 -7.10 8.89 12.52
N PHE A 213 -8.00 9.38 13.38
CA PHE A 213 -8.80 8.51 14.25
C PHE A 213 -9.59 7.50 13.40
N GLU A 214 -9.37 6.22 13.66
CA GLU A 214 -10.11 5.11 13.08
C GLU A 214 -10.87 4.40 14.20
N GLY A 215 -12.19 4.40 14.11
CA GLY A 215 -13.05 3.92 15.16
C GLY A 215 -14.35 3.36 14.62
N THR A 216 -15.02 2.59 15.46
CA THR A 216 -16.21 1.83 15.08
C THR A 216 -17.28 2.11 16.12
N LEU A 217 -18.43 2.59 15.64
CA LEU A 217 -19.62 2.45 16.45
C LEU A 217 -19.84 0.95 16.68
N LEU A 218 -20.21 0.54 17.88
CA LEU A 218 -20.82 -0.76 18.14
C LEU A 218 -22.07 -0.53 18.99
N ASN A 219 -22.91 -1.55 19.07
CA ASN A 219 -23.96 -1.61 20.08
C ASN A 219 -24.00 -3.04 20.59
N ASP A 220 -24.16 -3.18 21.90
CA ASP A 220 -24.41 -4.42 22.64
C ASP A 220 -25.80 -5.02 22.24
N GLY A 221 -26.08 -5.07 20.93
CA GLY A 221 -27.40 -4.99 20.30
C GLY A 221 -27.48 -4.34 18.88
N GLY A 222 -26.37 -4.09 18.13
CA GLY A 222 -26.35 -3.74 16.67
C GLY A 222 -26.33 -2.25 16.18
N GLY A 223 -25.45 -1.86 15.23
CA GLY A 223 -25.11 -0.46 14.82
C GLY A 223 -25.37 0.01 13.35
N VAL A 224 -24.52 0.71 12.56
CA VAL A 224 -23.03 0.98 12.56
C VAL A 224 -22.53 1.71 11.23
N LEU A 225 -21.21 1.96 11.04
CA LEU A 225 -20.40 2.55 9.90
C LEU A 225 -20.27 4.10 9.75
N LYS A 226 -19.15 4.53 9.13
CA LYS A 226 -18.99 5.61 8.10
C LYS A 226 -19.99 5.36 6.96
N ILE A 227 -19.88 5.98 5.77
CA ILE A 227 -19.94 5.17 4.52
C ILE A 227 -18.88 5.67 3.53
N SER A 228 -17.99 4.78 3.09
CA SER A 228 -17.08 5.07 1.98
C SER A 228 -17.85 4.94 0.67
N SER A 229 -18.24 6.08 0.08
CA SER A 229 -18.89 6.18 -1.24
C SER A 229 -20.01 5.16 -1.48
N ILE A 230 -21.22 5.46 -1.01
CA ILE A 230 -22.42 4.69 -1.36
C ILE A 230 -22.60 4.74 -2.89
N ALA A 231 -22.19 3.68 -3.59
CA ALA A 231 -22.91 3.28 -4.80
C ALA A 231 -24.30 2.82 -4.32
N GLU A 232 -25.35 3.41 -4.89
CA GLU A 232 -26.71 3.38 -4.33
C GLU A 232 -27.17 1.97 -3.91
N GLY A 233 -27.26 1.70 -2.60
CA GLY A 233 -27.98 0.56 -2.04
C GLY A 233 -27.19 -0.54 -1.30
N LEU A 234 -25.86 -0.47 -1.15
CA LEU A 234 -25.10 -1.55 -0.46
C LEU A 234 -24.20 -1.06 0.69
N LEU A 235 -24.40 -1.64 1.88
CA LEU A 235 -23.51 -1.55 3.04
C LEU A 235 -22.53 -2.74 3.06
N PRO A 236 -21.23 -2.55 3.36
CA PRO A 236 -20.28 -3.65 3.41
C PRO A 236 -20.47 -4.49 4.69
N HIS A 237 -20.87 -5.75 4.56
CA HIS A 237 -21.22 -6.60 5.71
C HIS A 237 -20.00 -7.14 6.48
N ARG A 238 -20.07 -7.14 7.82
CA ARG A 238 -19.33 -8.07 8.69
C ARG A 238 -20.31 -8.99 9.41
N SER A 239 -20.00 -10.29 9.42
CA SER A 239 -20.86 -11.34 9.96
C SER A 239 -20.83 -11.36 11.49
N ALA A 240 -21.91 -10.92 12.14
CA ALA A 240 -22.16 -11.12 13.56
C ALA A 240 -23.50 -11.86 13.75
N LEU A 241 -23.43 -13.18 13.90
CA LEU A 241 -24.61 -14.01 14.13
C LEU A 241 -25.14 -13.81 15.56
N GLY A 242 -26.39 -13.36 15.72
CA GLY A 242 -27.15 -13.50 16.97
C GLY A 242 -27.64 -12.22 17.68
N PHE A 243 -27.44 -11.02 17.14
CA PHE A 243 -27.83 -9.76 17.81
C PHE A 243 -28.89 -8.94 17.03
N PRO A 244 -30.00 -8.52 17.67
CA PRO A 244 -31.06 -7.74 17.02
C PRO A 244 -30.93 -6.23 17.27
N GLY A 245 -30.63 -5.45 16.23
CA GLY A 245 -30.76 -3.98 16.25
C GLY A 245 -29.86 -3.23 15.27
N LEU A 246 -30.07 -1.91 15.19
CA LEU A 246 -29.40 -1.00 14.26
C LEU A 246 -29.20 0.40 14.91
N ALA A 247 -27.98 0.93 14.86
CA ALA A 247 -27.63 2.31 15.24
C ALA A 247 -27.64 3.24 14.02
N GLY A 248 -28.15 4.46 14.21
CA GLY A 248 -28.34 5.47 13.17
C GLY A 248 -27.15 6.40 12.94
N GLY A 249 -25.94 5.93 13.21
CA GLY A 249 -24.73 6.74 13.15
C GLY A 249 -24.60 7.71 14.33
N PHE A 250 -24.00 8.88 14.07
CA PHE A 250 -23.74 9.94 15.05
C PHE A 250 -23.88 11.33 14.41
N THR A 251 -23.97 12.37 15.26
CA THR A 251 -23.81 13.76 14.86
C THR A 251 -22.52 14.35 15.42
N PHE A 252 -21.93 15.29 14.68
CA PHE A 252 -20.69 15.95 15.07
C PHE A 252 -20.67 17.42 14.63
N THR A 253 -19.82 18.23 15.25
CA THR A 253 -19.41 19.55 14.73
C THR A 253 -17.95 19.51 14.28
N ILE A 254 -17.56 20.45 13.40
CA ILE A 254 -16.17 20.60 12.97
C ILE A 254 -15.38 21.24 14.13
N TYR A 255 -14.29 20.60 14.56
CA TYR A 255 -13.36 21.23 15.49
C TYR A 255 -12.44 22.18 14.72
N ASP A 256 -12.27 23.41 15.21
CA ASP A 256 -11.44 24.45 14.58
C ASP A 256 -11.80 24.73 13.10
N GLU A 257 -13.01 25.25 12.87
CA GLU A 257 -13.49 25.64 11.53
C GLU A 257 -12.62 26.77 10.92
N ASP A 258 -12.09 27.68 11.75
CA ASP A 258 -11.19 28.75 11.32
C ASP A 258 -9.84 28.19 10.85
N GLY A 259 -9.27 27.22 11.58
CA GLY A 259 -8.08 26.48 11.20
C GLY A 259 -8.27 25.61 9.96
N LEU A 260 -9.42 24.92 9.81
CA LEU A 260 -9.79 24.23 8.57
C LEU A 260 -9.90 25.21 7.39
N SER A 261 -10.54 26.36 7.60
CA SER A 261 -10.66 27.42 6.60
C SER A 261 -9.30 28.06 6.30
N GLY A 262 -8.39 28.14 7.26
CA GLY A 262 -7.00 28.54 7.09
C GLY A 262 -6.19 27.52 6.28
N LEU A 263 -6.34 26.22 6.59
CA LEU A 263 -5.74 25.11 5.86
C LEU A 263 -6.15 25.16 4.39
N LEU A 264 -7.45 25.25 4.10
CA LEU A 264 -7.99 25.28 2.74
C LEU A 264 -7.56 26.56 1.98
N ARG A 265 -7.57 27.73 2.62
CA ARG A 265 -7.05 28.98 2.03
C ARG A 265 -5.54 28.92 1.74
N GLY A 266 -4.77 28.24 2.58
CA GLY A 266 -3.32 28.09 2.43
C GLY A 266 -2.85 27.06 1.39
N ARG A 267 -3.75 26.15 0.95
CA ARG A 267 -3.42 25.04 0.04
C ARG A 267 -2.70 25.45 -1.25
N PRO A 268 -3.12 26.49 -2.01
CA PRO A 268 -2.43 26.85 -3.25
C PRO A 268 -0.96 27.23 -3.03
N ALA A 269 -0.69 28.03 -2.00
CA ALA A 269 0.67 28.46 -1.65
C ALA A 269 1.52 27.32 -1.07
N ARG A 270 0.91 26.33 -0.40
CA ARG A 270 1.62 25.09 0.01
C ARG A 270 2.00 24.23 -1.20
N MET A 271 1.08 24.05 -2.15
CA MET A 271 1.33 23.28 -3.36
C MET A 271 2.43 23.92 -4.23
N GLU A 272 2.43 25.25 -4.39
CA GLU A 272 3.50 25.97 -5.10
C GLU A 272 4.88 25.78 -4.45
N ARG A 273 4.98 25.95 -3.12
CA ARG A 273 6.24 25.70 -2.38
C ARG A 273 6.68 24.24 -2.46
N HIS A 274 5.74 23.30 -2.40
CA HIS A 274 6.04 21.88 -2.51
C HIS A 274 6.52 21.50 -3.91
N ALA A 275 5.91 22.04 -4.96
CA ALA A 275 6.35 21.87 -6.34
C ALA A 275 7.77 22.42 -6.58
N SER A 276 8.23 23.42 -5.80
CA SER A 276 9.66 23.80 -5.82
C SER A 276 10.56 22.75 -5.18
N ARG A 277 10.23 22.32 -3.95
CA ARG A 277 10.98 21.26 -3.25
C ARG A 277 11.07 19.96 -4.05
N LEU A 278 10.03 19.61 -4.81
CA LEU A 278 10.07 18.45 -5.71
C LEU A 278 11.08 18.62 -6.85
N ARG A 279 11.12 19.78 -7.51
CA ARG A 279 12.15 20.07 -8.55
C ARG A 279 13.57 20.10 -7.99
N GLU A 280 13.73 20.54 -6.75
CA GLU A 280 14.99 20.53 -6.02
C GLU A 280 15.43 19.09 -5.69
N GLU A 281 14.50 18.23 -5.27
CA GLU A 281 14.71 16.78 -5.08
C GLU A 281 15.02 16.07 -6.42
N ASP A 282 14.29 16.36 -7.50
CA ASP A 282 14.54 15.83 -8.85
C ASP A 282 15.97 16.15 -9.31
N ALA A 283 16.41 17.40 -9.16
CA ALA A 283 17.76 17.82 -9.53
C ALA A 283 18.84 17.10 -8.71
N ALA A 284 18.62 16.91 -7.41
CA ALA A 284 19.52 16.15 -6.54
C ALA A 284 19.59 14.66 -6.91
N LEU A 285 18.45 14.03 -7.20
CA LEU A 285 18.35 12.64 -7.65
C LEU A 285 19.04 12.40 -8.99
N GLN A 286 18.89 13.32 -9.95
CA GLN A 286 19.59 13.24 -11.23
C GLN A 286 21.11 13.41 -11.05
N GLN A 287 21.56 14.31 -10.17
CA GLN A 287 22.98 14.46 -9.84
C GLN A 287 23.54 13.21 -9.14
N GLU A 288 22.79 12.59 -8.22
CA GLU A 288 23.16 11.34 -7.56
C GLU A 288 23.29 10.19 -8.58
N SER A 289 22.30 10.04 -9.46
CA SER A 289 22.27 9.00 -10.50
C SER A 289 23.45 9.12 -11.46
N LEU A 290 23.71 10.33 -11.99
CA LEU A 290 24.86 10.63 -12.85
C LEU A 290 26.22 10.40 -12.14
N ARG A 291 26.28 10.57 -10.81
CA ARG A 291 27.50 10.37 -10.03
C ARG A 291 27.80 8.90 -9.72
N HIS A 292 26.77 8.07 -9.55
CA HIS A 292 26.92 6.72 -8.99
C HIS A 292 26.53 5.57 -9.94
N GLY A 293 25.71 5.81 -10.96
CA GLY A 293 25.32 4.79 -11.97
C GLY A 293 24.55 3.58 -11.41
N ASP A 294 24.14 3.64 -10.14
CA ASP A 294 23.56 2.52 -9.38
C ASP A 294 22.07 2.73 -9.04
N MET A 295 21.43 3.72 -9.67
CA MET A 295 20.00 4.01 -9.50
C MET A 295 19.20 3.53 -10.72
N VAL A 296 17.95 3.14 -10.48
CA VAL A 296 16.93 2.86 -11.50
C VAL A 296 15.69 3.65 -11.11
N PHE A 297 15.33 4.63 -11.94
CA PHE A 297 14.04 5.30 -11.84
C PHE A 297 12.97 4.43 -12.51
N VAL A 298 11.82 4.31 -11.86
CA VAL A 298 10.66 3.59 -12.38
C VAL A 298 9.42 4.48 -12.36
N ASP A 299 8.61 4.40 -13.42
CA ASP A 299 7.42 5.23 -13.63
C ASP A 299 6.31 4.92 -12.61
N VAL A 300 6.45 5.51 -11.42
CA VAL A 300 5.51 5.50 -10.30
C VAL A 300 5.66 6.79 -9.50
N VAL A 301 4.58 7.20 -8.82
CA VAL A 301 4.63 8.24 -7.80
C VAL A 301 5.15 7.64 -6.49
N ASP A 302 6.35 8.00 -6.06
CA ASP A 302 7.02 7.35 -4.92
C ASP A 302 6.32 7.68 -3.59
N THR A 303 5.57 6.70 -3.08
CA THR A 303 4.79 6.75 -1.85
C THR A 303 4.65 5.33 -1.31
N TYR A 304 4.44 5.17 0.00
CA TYR A 304 4.37 3.85 0.64
C TYR A 304 3.32 2.92 -0.02
N ARG A 305 2.14 3.45 -0.39
CA ARG A 305 1.09 2.67 -1.07
C ARG A 305 1.45 2.21 -2.49
N ASN A 306 2.43 2.85 -3.14
CA ASN A 306 2.87 2.52 -4.50
C ASN A 306 4.13 1.64 -4.54
N VAL A 307 4.71 1.26 -3.39
CA VAL A 307 5.90 0.40 -3.33
C VAL A 307 5.72 -0.98 -4.03
N PRO A 308 4.54 -1.64 -4.02
CA PRO A 308 4.33 -2.85 -4.83
C PRO A 308 4.45 -2.58 -6.33
N SER A 309 3.86 -1.49 -6.82
CA SER A 309 3.94 -1.07 -8.23
C SER A 309 5.38 -0.72 -8.61
N LYS A 310 6.12 -0.05 -7.71
CA LYS A 310 7.54 0.29 -7.84
C LYS A 310 8.39 -0.97 -8.05
N LEU A 311 8.13 -2.03 -7.29
CA LEU A 311 8.80 -3.32 -7.45
C LEU A 311 8.43 -4.03 -8.76
N LEU A 312 7.14 -4.04 -9.16
CA LEU A 312 6.70 -4.62 -10.44
C LEU A 312 7.36 -3.92 -11.65
N GLN A 313 7.49 -2.60 -11.62
CA GLN A 313 8.21 -1.86 -12.66
C GLN A 313 9.72 -2.15 -12.63
N PHE A 314 10.33 -2.38 -11.46
CA PHE A 314 11.72 -2.86 -11.38
C PHE A 314 11.89 -4.29 -11.94
N TYR A 315 10.91 -5.17 -11.76
CA TYR A 315 10.91 -6.50 -12.39
C TYR A 315 10.81 -6.40 -13.92
N LYS A 316 9.98 -5.50 -14.45
CA LYS A 316 9.99 -5.15 -15.89
C LYS A 316 11.36 -4.63 -16.35
N TRP A 317 11.95 -3.69 -15.62
CA TRP A 317 13.26 -3.12 -15.95
C TRP A 317 14.36 -4.19 -15.95
N SER A 318 14.51 -4.93 -14.86
CA SER A 318 15.60 -5.91 -14.68
C SER A 318 15.57 -7.00 -15.75
N VAL A 319 14.39 -7.56 -16.05
CA VAL A 319 14.19 -8.57 -17.09
C VAL A 319 14.63 -8.11 -18.49
N GLY A 320 14.50 -6.82 -18.79
CA GLY A 320 14.86 -6.24 -20.09
C GLY A 320 16.25 -5.57 -20.17
N ASN A 321 16.90 -5.29 -19.03
CA ASN A 321 18.13 -4.48 -18.96
C ASN A 321 19.32 -5.21 -18.30
N ALA A 322 19.11 -6.42 -17.78
CA ALA A 322 20.16 -7.29 -17.23
C ALA A 322 19.82 -8.76 -17.51
N ASP A 323 20.84 -9.62 -17.52
CA ASP A 323 20.62 -11.06 -17.35
C ASP A 323 21.09 -11.51 -15.97
N PHE A 324 20.36 -12.44 -15.36
CA PHE A 324 20.66 -12.88 -13.99
C PHE A 324 20.07 -14.25 -13.65
N ASN A 325 20.69 -14.97 -12.71
CA ASN A 325 20.12 -16.22 -12.18
C ASN A 325 19.08 -15.95 -11.08
N LEU A 326 19.42 -15.05 -10.15
CA LEU A 326 18.66 -14.74 -8.94
C LEU A 326 18.50 -13.23 -8.77
N LEU A 327 17.37 -12.80 -8.22
CA LEU A 327 17.13 -11.43 -7.79
C LEU A 327 16.98 -11.40 -6.27
N LEU A 328 17.73 -10.55 -5.58
CA LEU A 328 17.59 -10.29 -4.15
C LEU A 328 16.86 -8.97 -3.95
N LYS A 329 15.72 -8.99 -3.24
CA LYS A 329 15.04 -7.77 -2.79
C LYS A 329 15.49 -7.42 -1.38
N THR A 330 15.71 -6.15 -1.12
CA THR A 330 15.92 -5.55 0.21
C THR A 330 15.37 -4.12 0.21
N ASP A 331 15.12 -3.55 1.38
CA ASP A 331 14.85 -2.11 1.54
C ASP A 331 16.16 -1.37 1.89
N ASP A 332 16.17 -0.04 1.88
CA ASP A 332 17.38 0.77 2.12
C ASP A 332 17.68 1.06 3.61
N ASP A 333 16.76 0.73 4.51
CA ASP A 333 16.95 0.70 5.96
C ASP A 333 17.42 -0.68 6.48
N CYS A 334 17.81 -1.58 5.57
CA CYS A 334 18.16 -2.96 5.89
C CYS A 334 19.68 -3.22 5.82
N TYR A 335 20.23 -3.81 6.90
CA TYR A 335 21.54 -4.44 6.87
C TYR A 335 21.43 -5.81 6.18
N ILE A 336 22.38 -6.16 5.30
CA ILE A 336 22.45 -7.46 4.62
C ILE A 336 23.85 -8.07 4.77
N ASP A 337 23.92 -9.31 5.26
CA ASP A 337 25.16 -10.11 5.30
C ASP A 337 25.36 -10.83 3.95
N VAL A 338 25.83 -10.09 2.96
CA VAL A 338 25.93 -10.58 1.58
C VAL A 338 26.87 -11.78 1.44
N ASP A 339 27.94 -11.86 2.24
CA ASP A 339 28.81 -13.03 2.32
C ASP A 339 28.02 -14.29 2.68
N SER A 340 27.25 -14.23 3.77
CA SER A 340 26.44 -15.36 4.25
C SER A 340 25.30 -15.72 3.30
N VAL A 341 24.72 -14.74 2.60
CA VAL A 341 23.73 -14.97 1.55
C VAL A 341 24.35 -15.72 0.36
N LEU A 342 25.47 -15.24 -0.19
CA LEU A 342 26.14 -15.87 -1.33
C LEU A 342 26.67 -17.27 -0.99
N MET A 343 27.28 -17.43 0.19
CA MET A 343 27.71 -18.75 0.68
C MET A 343 26.53 -19.72 0.84
N LYS A 344 25.36 -19.27 1.34
CA LYS A 344 24.16 -20.12 1.41
C LYS A 344 23.61 -20.44 0.00
N ILE A 345 23.71 -19.55 -0.99
CA ILE A 345 23.32 -19.81 -2.40
C ILE A 345 24.20 -20.91 -3.01
N ASP A 346 25.53 -20.78 -2.89
CA ASP A 346 26.49 -21.73 -3.45
C ASP A 346 26.39 -23.09 -2.75
N HIS A 347 26.42 -23.14 -1.41
CA HIS A 347 26.38 -24.40 -0.65
C HIS A 347 25.07 -25.19 -0.83
N LYS A 348 23.92 -24.51 -0.91
CA LYS A 348 22.61 -25.17 -1.10
C LYS A 348 22.31 -25.44 -2.59
N GLY A 349 23.15 -24.99 -3.53
CA GLY A 349 22.97 -25.19 -4.96
C GLY A 349 21.67 -24.56 -5.50
N LEU A 350 21.40 -23.30 -5.11
CA LEU A 350 20.10 -22.63 -5.30
C LEU A 350 19.91 -21.96 -6.68
N LYS A 351 20.68 -22.39 -7.69
CA LYS A 351 20.55 -21.95 -9.09
C LYS A 351 19.42 -22.74 -9.78
N ARG A 352 18.20 -22.61 -9.24
CA ARG A 352 17.01 -23.39 -9.61
C ARG A 352 15.84 -22.48 -9.98
N SER A 353 15.03 -22.94 -10.93
CA SER A 353 13.74 -22.33 -11.30
C SER A 353 12.68 -22.50 -10.21
N ASN A 354 11.62 -21.69 -10.27
CA ASN A 354 10.46 -21.70 -9.39
C ASN A 354 10.80 -21.63 -7.89
N PHE A 355 11.76 -20.78 -7.51
CA PHE A 355 12.35 -20.72 -6.17
C PHE A 355 12.19 -19.34 -5.52
N TRP A 356 11.72 -19.33 -4.26
CA TRP A 356 11.61 -18.12 -3.43
C TRP A 356 12.11 -18.39 -2.01
N TRP A 357 13.10 -17.64 -1.53
CA TRP A 357 13.78 -17.85 -0.24
C TRP A 357 13.72 -16.60 0.63
N GLY A 358 13.26 -16.79 1.87
CA GLY A 358 13.06 -15.73 2.85
C GLY A 358 12.57 -16.30 4.18
N ASN A 359 12.10 -15.44 5.06
CA ASN A 359 11.39 -15.82 6.28
C ASN A 359 9.89 -15.54 6.09
N PHE A 360 9.05 -16.58 6.05
CA PHE A 360 7.66 -16.48 5.63
C PHE A 360 6.69 -16.37 6.81
N ARG A 361 5.99 -15.24 6.92
CA ARG A 361 4.77 -15.15 7.75
C ARG A 361 3.67 -15.99 7.10
N GLN A 362 2.84 -16.67 7.90
CA GLN A 362 1.77 -17.56 7.42
C GLN A 362 0.47 -17.25 8.15
N SER A 363 -0.66 -17.31 7.43
CA SER A 363 -2.01 -17.05 7.97
C SER A 363 -2.13 -15.70 8.72
N TRP A 364 -1.33 -14.71 8.32
CA TRP A 364 -1.32 -13.39 8.95
C TRP A 364 -2.67 -12.70 8.74
N ALA A 365 -3.23 -12.12 9.79
CA ALA A 365 -4.52 -11.45 9.73
C ALA A 365 -4.47 -10.24 8.78
N VAL A 366 -5.57 -9.97 8.08
CA VAL A 366 -5.66 -8.83 7.18
C VAL A 366 -6.04 -7.60 7.98
N ASP A 367 -5.04 -6.79 8.31
CA ASP A 367 -5.19 -5.47 8.93
C ASP A 367 -6.16 -4.61 8.13
N ARG A 368 -7.22 -4.13 8.79
CA ARG A 368 -8.25 -3.27 8.17
C ARG A 368 -8.14 -1.81 8.60
N ILE A 369 -7.08 -1.46 9.34
CA ILE A 369 -6.89 -0.16 9.99
C ILE A 369 -5.44 0.32 9.95
N GLY A 370 -5.23 1.63 10.08
CA GLY A 370 -3.90 2.23 10.24
C GLY A 370 -2.97 2.09 9.03
N LYS A 371 -1.65 2.03 9.29
CA LYS A 371 -0.61 1.97 8.24
C LYS A 371 -0.83 0.79 7.28
N TRP A 372 -1.11 -0.39 7.84
CA TRP A 372 -1.20 -1.65 7.11
C TRP A 372 -2.63 -1.97 6.64
N GLN A 373 -3.55 -0.99 6.67
CA GLN A 373 -4.95 -1.12 6.22
C GLN A 373 -5.05 -1.64 4.78
N GLU A 374 -5.76 -2.75 4.61
CA GLU A 374 -6.19 -3.33 3.34
C GLU A 374 -7.71 -3.47 3.32
N LEU A 375 -8.40 -2.81 2.39
CA LEU A 375 -9.88 -2.80 2.34
C LEU A 375 -10.46 -3.66 1.22
N GLU A 376 -9.66 -4.04 0.22
CA GLU A 376 -10.13 -4.66 -1.01
C GLU A 376 -9.73 -6.15 -1.14
N TYR A 377 -8.73 -6.61 -0.38
CA TYR A 377 -8.44 -8.04 -0.27
C TYR A 377 -9.56 -8.76 0.53
N PRO A 378 -10.22 -9.81 -0.02
CA PRO A 378 -11.48 -10.31 0.54
C PRO A 378 -11.34 -11.35 1.66
N SER A 379 -10.18 -12.00 1.80
CA SER A 379 -9.94 -13.01 2.86
C SER A 379 -9.71 -12.34 4.23
N PRO A 380 -10.00 -13.02 5.36
CA PRO A 380 -9.58 -12.55 6.69
C PRO A 380 -8.08 -12.73 6.96
N ALA A 381 -7.37 -13.57 6.19
CA ALA A 381 -5.94 -13.83 6.33
C ALA A 381 -5.23 -13.88 4.97
N TYR A 382 -3.98 -13.39 4.92
CA TYR A 382 -3.14 -13.40 3.72
C TYR A 382 -2.55 -14.80 3.42
N PRO A 383 -2.23 -15.10 2.14
CA PRO A 383 -1.31 -16.20 1.83
C PRO A 383 0.09 -15.90 2.39
N ALA A 384 0.95 -16.92 2.47
CA ALA A 384 2.27 -16.74 3.06
C ALA A 384 3.17 -15.79 2.23
N PHE A 385 3.73 -14.78 2.89
CA PHE A 385 4.64 -13.78 2.33
C PHE A 385 5.96 -13.74 3.09
N ALA A 386 7.05 -13.39 2.40
CA ALA A 386 8.36 -13.18 3.04
C ALA A 386 8.37 -11.83 3.77
N CYS A 387 9.04 -11.75 4.93
CA CYS A 387 9.24 -10.49 5.65
C CYS A 387 10.01 -9.46 4.82
N GLY A 388 9.65 -8.18 4.93
CA GLY A 388 10.15 -7.11 4.07
C GLY A 388 11.67 -6.90 4.05
N SER A 389 12.37 -7.28 5.13
CA SER A 389 13.83 -7.12 5.30
C SER A 389 14.69 -7.73 4.18
N GLY A 390 14.15 -8.73 3.48
CA GLY A 390 14.72 -9.22 2.24
C GLY A 390 14.34 -10.65 1.89
N TYR A 391 14.47 -10.97 0.61
CA TYR A 391 14.25 -12.31 0.07
C TYR A 391 14.96 -12.48 -1.28
N VAL A 392 15.12 -13.72 -1.73
CA VAL A 392 15.72 -14.08 -3.03
C VAL A 392 14.71 -14.82 -3.90
N VAL A 393 14.61 -14.45 -5.19
CA VAL A 393 13.68 -14.99 -6.19
C VAL A 393 14.45 -15.48 -7.41
N SER A 394 14.03 -16.60 -8.03
CA SER A 394 14.61 -17.06 -9.30
C SER A 394 14.16 -16.26 -10.52
N ARG A 395 15.02 -16.11 -11.53
CA ARG A 395 14.77 -15.26 -12.73
C ARG A 395 13.46 -15.59 -13.47
N ASP A 396 13.02 -16.84 -13.45
CA ASP A 396 11.77 -17.29 -14.10
C ASP A 396 10.51 -16.79 -13.37
N LEU A 397 10.54 -16.67 -12.05
CA LEU A 397 9.48 -16.03 -11.28
C LEU A 397 9.49 -14.51 -11.49
N VAL A 398 10.67 -13.87 -11.50
CA VAL A 398 10.79 -12.44 -11.85
C VAL A 398 10.25 -12.18 -13.26
N GLN A 399 10.55 -13.06 -14.22
CA GLN A 399 9.99 -13.03 -15.57
C GLN A 399 8.46 -13.16 -15.57
N TRP A 400 7.88 -14.07 -14.78
CA TRP A 400 6.43 -14.23 -14.67
C TRP A 400 5.76 -12.96 -14.11
N LEU A 401 6.37 -12.34 -13.09
CA LEU A 401 5.90 -11.11 -12.46
C LEU A 401 5.98 -9.92 -13.42
N ALA A 402 7.12 -9.71 -14.06
CA ALA A 402 7.32 -8.68 -15.09
C ALA A 402 6.30 -8.80 -16.25
N SER A 403 6.05 -10.04 -16.70
CA SER A 403 5.13 -10.34 -17.81
C SER A 403 3.64 -10.20 -17.44
N ASN A 404 3.31 -10.02 -16.15
CA ASN A 404 1.95 -9.84 -15.66
C ASN A 404 1.76 -8.56 -14.84
N ALA A 405 2.76 -7.71 -14.69
CA ALA A 405 2.74 -6.50 -13.87
C ALA A 405 1.51 -5.61 -14.11
N ASP A 406 1.06 -5.44 -15.35
CA ASP A 406 -0.10 -4.62 -15.72
C ASP A 406 -1.47 -5.27 -15.39
N LYS A 407 -1.46 -6.50 -14.87
CA LYS A 407 -2.63 -7.28 -14.44
C LYS A 407 -2.60 -7.61 -12.96
N LEU A 408 -1.42 -7.56 -12.32
CA LEU A 408 -1.22 -7.86 -10.92
C LEU A 408 -1.63 -6.64 -10.08
N LYS A 409 -2.71 -6.78 -9.31
CA LYS A 409 -3.16 -5.74 -8.39
C LYS A 409 -2.14 -5.53 -7.27
N ALA A 410 -1.76 -4.28 -7.03
CA ALA A 410 -1.09 -3.85 -5.82
C ALA A 410 -2.06 -3.86 -4.63
N TYR A 411 -1.60 -4.34 -3.48
CA TYR A 411 -2.29 -4.33 -2.19
C TYR A 411 -1.48 -3.50 -1.18
N GLN A 412 -1.92 -3.38 0.07
CA GLN A 412 -1.06 -2.83 1.12
C GLN A 412 0.22 -3.68 1.26
N GLY A 413 1.37 -3.04 1.43
CA GLY A 413 2.67 -3.73 1.57
C GLY A 413 3.19 -4.37 0.27
N GLU A 414 4.48 -4.18 0.02
CA GLU A 414 5.17 -4.89 -1.06
C GLU A 414 5.22 -6.40 -0.77
N ASP A 415 5.59 -6.76 0.45
CA ASP A 415 5.67 -8.13 0.96
C ASP A 415 4.33 -8.87 0.84
N VAL A 416 3.24 -8.28 1.32
CA VAL A 416 1.89 -8.84 1.24
C VAL A 416 1.43 -8.95 -0.22
N SER A 417 1.66 -7.93 -1.05
CA SER A 417 1.38 -8.00 -2.49
C SER A 417 2.15 -9.13 -3.15
N MET A 418 3.45 -9.27 -2.83
CA MET A 418 4.33 -10.31 -3.32
C MET A 418 3.82 -11.71 -2.94
N GLY A 419 3.36 -11.90 -1.71
CA GLY A 419 2.69 -13.13 -1.27
C GLY A 419 1.41 -13.46 -2.04
N ILE A 420 0.57 -12.45 -2.34
CA ILE A 420 -0.66 -12.63 -3.11
C ILE A 420 -0.35 -13.01 -4.57
N TRP A 421 0.64 -12.38 -5.19
CA TRP A 421 1.07 -12.73 -6.56
C TRP A 421 1.72 -14.13 -6.62
N MET A 422 2.58 -14.45 -5.66
CA MET A 422 3.22 -15.77 -5.55
C MET A 422 2.23 -16.88 -5.22
N ALA A 423 1.10 -16.60 -4.57
CA ALA A 423 0.03 -17.58 -4.38
C ALA A 423 -0.59 -18.05 -5.72
N ALA A 424 -0.54 -17.22 -6.77
CA ALA A 424 -0.95 -17.60 -8.13
C ALA A 424 0.19 -18.25 -8.94
N ALA A 425 1.46 -17.90 -8.69
CA ALA A 425 2.61 -18.48 -9.38
C ALA A 425 3.00 -19.89 -8.85
N GLY A 426 2.83 -20.15 -7.55
CA GLY A 426 3.12 -21.44 -6.92
C GLY A 426 4.62 -21.78 -6.74
N PRO A 427 5.46 -20.89 -6.18
CA PRO A 427 6.89 -21.15 -6.01
C PRO A 427 7.19 -22.17 -4.92
N GLN A 428 8.32 -22.88 -5.06
CA GLN A 428 8.93 -23.60 -3.95
C GLN A 428 9.53 -22.58 -2.98
N LYS A 429 8.78 -22.30 -1.90
CA LYS A 429 9.23 -21.48 -0.77
C LYS A 429 10.29 -22.21 0.05
N TYR A 430 11.40 -21.55 0.32
CA TYR A 430 12.44 -22.01 1.23
C TYR A 430 12.46 -21.11 2.48
N GLN A 431 12.04 -21.66 3.62
CA GLN A 431 12.07 -20.97 4.92
C GLN A 431 13.50 -20.90 5.49
N ASP A 432 13.98 -19.71 5.85
CA ASP A 432 15.25 -19.51 6.56
C ASP A 432 15.09 -18.36 7.55
N PRO A 433 15.18 -18.60 8.87
CA PRO A 433 14.93 -17.56 9.88
C PRO A 433 16.04 -16.50 9.95
N GLY A 434 17.16 -16.67 9.22
CA GLY A 434 18.21 -15.66 9.15
C GLY A 434 17.75 -14.35 8.50
N TRP A 435 16.66 -14.35 7.71
CA TRP A 435 16.03 -13.11 7.28
C TRP A 435 15.14 -12.58 8.44
N LEU A 436 15.65 -11.64 9.24
CA LEU A 436 14.96 -11.18 10.45
C LEU A 436 13.76 -10.29 10.13
N CYS A 437 12.62 -10.58 10.75
CA CYS A 437 11.36 -9.91 10.46
C CYS A 437 11.16 -8.58 11.22
N GLU A 438 11.90 -8.38 12.31
CA GLU A 438 11.87 -7.22 13.19
C GLU A 438 13.30 -6.69 13.40
N LYS A 439 13.47 -5.52 14.03
CA LYS A 439 14.78 -4.88 14.28
C LYS A 439 15.58 -5.60 15.38
N GLU A 440 16.04 -6.80 15.06
CA GLU A 440 16.74 -7.72 15.94
C GLU A 440 18.17 -7.97 15.42
N CYS A 441 19.01 -8.63 16.21
CA CYS A 441 20.36 -9.02 15.80
C CYS A 441 20.73 -10.36 16.44
N TYR A 442 21.00 -11.37 15.62
CA TYR A 442 21.39 -12.71 16.04
C TYR A 442 22.55 -13.24 15.18
N LEU A 443 23.31 -14.18 15.74
CA LEU A 443 24.34 -14.93 15.01
C LEU A 443 23.74 -15.59 13.75
N ASP A 444 24.51 -15.65 12.66
CA ASP A 444 24.12 -16.21 11.35
C ASP A 444 22.93 -15.49 10.64
N MET A 445 22.57 -14.28 11.07
CA MET A 445 21.56 -13.45 10.38
C MET A 445 22.01 -13.05 8.96
N LEU A 446 21.03 -12.95 8.05
CA LEU A 446 21.19 -12.59 6.64
C LEU A 446 20.69 -11.17 6.37
N SER A 447 19.63 -10.76 7.06
CA SER A 447 19.09 -9.40 6.98
C SER A 447 18.60 -8.93 8.35
N SER A 448 18.69 -7.63 8.62
CA SER A 448 17.97 -6.97 9.73
C SER A 448 17.43 -5.61 9.25
N PRO A 449 16.13 -5.28 9.44
CA PRO A 449 15.49 -4.07 8.91
C PRO A 449 15.44 -2.90 9.90
N GLN A 450 14.91 -1.75 9.44
CA GLN A 450 14.58 -0.57 10.27
C GLN A 450 15.79 0.16 10.89
N HIS A 451 16.97 0.08 10.29
CA HIS A 451 18.19 0.75 10.73
C HIS A 451 18.36 2.13 10.09
N THR A 452 18.81 3.08 10.90
CA THR A 452 19.33 4.37 10.43
C THR A 452 20.68 4.19 9.74
N ALA A 453 21.12 5.21 8.98
CA ALA A 453 22.43 5.21 8.34
C ALA A 453 23.60 4.92 9.32
N GLU A 454 23.57 5.53 10.51
CA GLU A 454 24.57 5.32 11.57
C GLU A 454 24.55 3.89 12.14
N GLU A 455 23.37 3.27 12.26
CA GLU A 455 23.24 1.88 12.69
C GLU A 455 23.74 0.90 11.60
N LEU A 456 23.47 1.17 10.32
CA LEU A 456 24.03 0.38 9.20
C LEU A 456 25.57 0.42 9.20
N HIS A 457 26.17 1.60 9.39
CA HIS A 457 27.61 1.74 9.60
C HIS A 457 28.10 0.96 10.83
N THR A 458 27.39 1.07 11.96
CA THR A 458 27.75 0.39 13.22
C THR A 458 27.73 -1.13 13.10
N LEU A 459 26.72 -1.71 12.44
CA LEU A 459 26.63 -3.15 12.16
C LEU A 459 27.72 -3.60 11.20
N TRP A 460 28.03 -2.79 10.18
CA TRP A 460 29.09 -3.09 9.23
C TRP A 460 30.49 -3.04 9.87
N ASP A 461 30.77 -2.06 10.72
CA ASP A 461 32.07 -1.97 11.39
C ASP A 461 32.26 -3.08 12.43
N ARG A 462 31.19 -3.53 13.08
CA ARG A 462 31.21 -4.78 13.87
C ARG A 462 31.50 -5.99 12.99
N LYS A 463 30.80 -6.16 11.86
CA LYS A 463 31.08 -7.25 10.90
C LYS A 463 32.55 -7.26 10.47
N ARG A 464 33.14 -6.11 10.16
CA ARG A 464 34.56 -5.98 9.77
C ARG A 464 35.54 -6.29 10.91
N ALA A 465 35.23 -5.89 12.14
CA ALA A 465 36.13 -6.08 13.29
C ALA A 465 36.01 -7.47 13.94
N CYS A 466 34.80 -8.03 13.98
CA CYS A 466 34.43 -9.21 14.76
C CYS A 466 34.08 -10.45 13.91
N GLY A 467 33.87 -10.29 12.59
CA GLY A 467 33.32 -11.33 11.70
C GLY A 467 31.79 -11.46 11.74
N ASP A 468 31.13 -10.81 12.72
CA ASP A 468 29.69 -10.84 12.96
C ASP A 468 29.18 -9.41 13.26
N PRO A 469 28.01 -8.99 12.73
CA PRO A 469 27.47 -7.63 12.91
C PRO A 469 26.89 -7.36 14.30
N CYS A 470 26.50 -8.39 15.04
CA CYS A 470 25.85 -8.25 16.35
C CYS A 470 26.89 -8.08 17.47
N GLY A 471 28.08 -8.68 17.33
CA GLY A 471 29.24 -8.38 18.17
C GLY A 471 30.39 -9.35 17.98
N CYS A 472 31.44 -9.22 18.79
CA CYS A 472 32.53 -10.20 18.85
C CYS A 472 32.06 -11.42 19.66
N PRO A 473 31.93 -12.63 19.05
CA PRO A 473 31.42 -13.82 19.76
C PRO A 473 32.33 -14.27 20.91
N TRP A 474 33.60 -13.85 20.85
CA TRP A 474 34.62 -14.05 21.87
C TRP A 474 35.14 -12.66 22.25
N GLY A 475 34.93 -12.23 23.49
CA GLY A 475 35.43 -10.94 23.97
C GLY A 475 36.96 -10.89 23.98
N HIS A 476 37.52 -9.75 23.56
CA HIS A 476 38.95 -9.43 23.64
C HIS A 476 39.30 -8.76 24.97
#